data_AF-A0A366K7H9-F1
#
_entry.id   AF-A0A366K7H9-F1
#
_cell.length_a   1.000
_cell.length_b   1.000
_cell.length_c   1.000
_cell.angle_alpha   90.00
_cell.angle_beta   90.00
_cell.angle_gamma   90.00
#
_symmetry.space_group_name_H-M   'P 1'
#
loop_
_entity.id
_entity.type
_entity.pdbx_description
1 polymer ?
#
loop_
_entity_poly.entity_id
_entity_poly.type
_entity_poly.pdbx_seq_one_letter_code
_entity_poly.pdbx_strand_id
1 'polypeptide(L)'
;MTTSSVDRFGANDDPTGDPARGQLLGAADIRRIAGEAGISPSKKFGQNFVIDPGTVRRIARLAQLDRGSLVLEVGPGLGSLTLALLETGARVWAVEIDPPLAQRLPETVAEFMPGAADRLTVVNQDALSLKPSDLNLPQAADGNPPSLTLVANLPYNVATPILLTLLERFQYVDRFVVMVQKEVADRLAAQAGSKIYGTPSLKLAWYGKAERVGLVGRHVFWPAPNVDSALVAFSRYESLPGERPHWLDGTGDGAGQDGPGNAAGARATGPATQTQDSLRLTTFSLIDAAFSQRRKTLGAALKKQVPSQVFSQVGIDPSRRGETLTIQEFVALAQALQAEIHQGRS
;
A
#
# COMPACT_ATOMS: atom_id res chain seq x y z
N MET A 1 12.39 30.23 -27.09
CA MET A 1 13.56 29.73 -27.86
C MET A 1 14.68 29.51 -26.86
N THR A 2 14.93 28.24 -26.50
CA THR A 2 16.14 27.43 -26.85
C THR A 2 17.29 27.73 -25.89
N THR A 3 17.90 26.82 -25.11
CA THR A 3 18.09 25.35 -25.16
C THR A 3 18.54 24.90 -23.74
N SER A 4 17.99 23.84 -23.16
CA SER A 4 18.54 22.46 -23.14
C SER A 4 19.97 22.36 -22.59
N SER A 5 20.13 21.83 -21.37
CA SER A 5 21.36 21.16 -20.94
C SER A 5 20.98 19.83 -20.29
N VAL A 6 21.20 18.78 -21.06
CA VAL A 6 21.16 17.37 -20.67
C VAL A 6 22.58 17.05 -20.24
N ASP A 7 22.82 16.79 -18.96
CA ASP A 7 24.12 16.26 -18.52
C ASP A 7 23.95 15.00 -17.65
N ARG A 8 24.19 13.87 -18.34
CA ARG A 8 25.02 12.73 -17.96
C ARG A 8 24.95 12.27 -16.50
N PHE A 9 24.14 11.23 -16.29
CA PHE A 9 24.34 10.27 -15.22
C PHE A 9 25.66 9.53 -15.44
N GLY A 10 26.72 10.00 -14.79
CA GLY A 10 27.97 9.26 -14.65
C GLY A 10 27.76 8.07 -13.74
N ALA A 11 28.04 6.88 -14.27
CA ALA A 11 28.25 5.67 -13.48
C ALA A 11 29.49 5.88 -12.61
N ASN A 12 29.29 5.95 -11.29
CA ASN A 12 30.35 5.63 -10.33
C ASN A 12 30.02 4.26 -9.76
N ASP A 13 30.48 3.23 -10.46
CA ASP A 13 30.82 1.96 -9.82
C ASP A 13 32.05 2.25 -8.95
N ASP A 14 31.85 2.24 -7.63
CA ASP A 14 32.96 2.16 -6.68
C ASP A 14 33.38 0.68 -6.58
N PRO A 15 34.59 0.30 -7.05
CA PRO A 15 35.01 -1.10 -7.11
C PRO A 15 35.58 -1.61 -5.78
N THR A 16 35.50 -0.82 -4.69
CA THR A 16 36.00 -1.21 -3.37
C THR A 16 34.86 -1.41 -2.37
N GLY A 17 34.10 -2.48 -2.59
CA GLY A 17 33.00 -2.87 -1.71
C GLY A 17 33.51 -3.26 -0.32
N ASP A 18 33.07 -2.52 0.69
CA ASP A 18 33.11 -2.95 2.08
C ASP A 18 32.49 -4.35 2.19
N PRO A 19 33.22 -5.40 2.61
CA PRO A 19 32.68 -6.75 2.75
C PRO A 19 31.55 -6.84 3.80
N ALA A 20 31.31 -5.80 4.59
CA ALA A 20 30.14 -5.68 5.45
C ALA A 20 28.85 -5.25 4.71
N ARG A 21 28.95 -4.70 3.49
CA ARG A 21 27.80 -4.42 2.62
C ARG A 21 27.48 -5.68 1.81
N GLY A 22 26.39 -6.37 2.18
CA GLY A 22 25.95 -7.59 1.50
C GLY A 22 25.72 -7.40 -0.01
N GLN A 23 25.74 -8.51 -0.75
CA GLN A 23 25.62 -8.52 -2.19
C GLN A 23 24.15 -8.59 -2.64
N LEU A 24 23.77 -7.78 -3.64
CA LEU A 24 22.43 -7.86 -4.24
C LEU A 24 22.42 -8.82 -5.44
N LEU A 25 21.26 -9.44 -5.71
CA LEU A 25 21.12 -10.40 -6.79
C LEU A 25 21.18 -9.75 -8.17
N GLY A 26 22.00 -10.31 -9.05
CA GLY A 26 21.92 -10.06 -10.49
C GLY A 26 21.09 -11.11 -11.22
N ALA A 27 20.98 -10.93 -12.54
CA ALA A 27 20.25 -11.85 -13.40
C ALA A 27 20.83 -13.28 -13.45
N ALA A 28 22.14 -13.44 -13.21
CA ALA A 28 22.79 -14.75 -13.14
C ALA A 28 22.40 -15.49 -11.85
N ASP A 29 22.46 -14.80 -10.71
CA ASP A 29 22.10 -15.35 -9.40
C ASP A 29 20.65 -15.81 -9.38
N ILE A 30 19.73 -14.99 -9.87
CA ILE A 30 18.29 -15.30 -9.93
C ILE A 30 18.02 -16.59 -10.72
N ARG A 31 18.67 -16.76 -11.88
CA ARG A 31 18.50 -17.97 -12.69
C ARG A 31 19.12 -19.19 -12.02
N ARG A 32 20.28 -19.03 -11.37
CA ARG A 32 20.95 -20.10 -10.62
C ARG A 32 20.10 -20.56 -9.45
N ILE A 33 19.70 -19.64 -8.57
CA ILE A 33 18.87 -19.90 -7.39
C ILE A 33 17.54 -20.57 -7.81
N ALA A 34 16.89 -20.06 -8.86
CA ALA A 34 15.66 -20.67 -9.38
C ALA A 34 15.91 -22.11 -9.88
N GLY A 35 17.01 -22.35 -10.60
CA GLY A 35 17.37 -23.68 -11.09
C GLY A 35 17.68 -24.68 -9.97
N GLU A 36 18.48 -24.27 -8.98
CA GLU A 36 18.84 -25.08 -7.81
C GLU A 36 17.60 -25.44 -6.97
N ALA A 37 16.66 -24.51 -6.82
CA ALA A 37 15.43 -24.73 -6.07
C ALA A 37 14.32 -25.42 -6.90
N GLY A 38 14.57 -25.73 -8.18
CA GLY A 38 13.56 -26.32 -9.08
C GLY A 38 12.37 -25.39 -9.37
N ILE A 39 12.55 -24.07 -9.21
CA ILE A 39 11.51 -23.06 -9.33
C ILE A 39 11.41 -22.60 -10.79
N SER A 40 10.24 -22.83 -11.39
CA SER A 40 9.89 -22.26 -12.69
C SER A 40 8.90 -21.11 -12.51
N PRO A 41 9.12 -19.94 -13.13
CA PRO A 41 8.21 -18.80 -13.01
C PRO A 41 6.77 -19.16 -13.37
N SER A 42 5.88 -19.05 -12.39
CA SER A 42 4.49 -19.45 -12.52
C SER A 42 3.62 -18.30 -13.00
N LYS A 43 2.88 -18.52 -14.10
CA LYS A 43 1.84 -17.59 -14.55
C LYS A 43 0.68 -17.48 -13.55
N LYS A 44 0.41 -18.54 -12.77
CA LYS A 44 -0.68 -18.56 -11.77
C LYS A 44 -0.50 -17.48 -10.70
N PHE A 45 0.73 -17.28 -10.25
CA PHE A 45 1.10 -16.31 -9.21
C PHE A 45 1.64 -14.99 -9.78
N GLY A 46 1.66 -14.84 -11.12
CA GLY A 46 2.15 -13.62 -11.77
C GLY A 46 3.63 -13.32 -11.46
N GLN A 47 4.46 -14.34 -11.28
CA GLN A 47 5.85 -14.19 -10.86
C GLN A 47 6.70 -13.51 -11.94
N ASN A 48 7.25 -12.35 -11.58
CA ASN A 48 8.26 -11.61 -12.36
C ASN A 48 9.33 -11.15 -11.37
N PHE A 49 10.50 -11.77 -11.38
CA PHE A 49 11.57 -11.50 -10.43
C PHE A 49 12.40 -10.30 -10.89
N VAL A 50 12.66 -9.34 -10.00
CA VAL A 50 13.49 -8.16 -10.32
C VAL A 50 14.96 -8.59 -10.40
N ILE A 51 15.62 -8.34 -11.52
CA ILE A 51 17.00 -8.76 -11.82
C ILE A 51 18.02 -7.63 -11.79
N ASP A 52 17.58 -6.42 -11.48
CA ASP A 52 18.39 -5.20 -11.49
C ASP A 52 18.59 -4.66 -10.05
N PRO A 53 19.81 -4.71 -9.49
CA PRO A 53 20.14 -4.14 -8.19
C PRO A 53 19.82 -2.66 -8.05
N GLY A 54 19.98 -1.87 -9.13
CA GLY A 54 19.68 -0.44 -9.14
C GLY A 54 18.21 -0.14 -8.85
N THR A 55 17.31 -0.92 -9.44
CA THR A 55 15.86 -0.83 -9.26
C THR A 55 15.47 -1.11 -7.81
N VAL A 56 15.93 -2.20 -7.20
CA VAL A 56 15.56 -2.55 -5.82
C VAL A 56 16.13 -1.56 -4.80
N ARG A 57 17.36 -1.04 -5.00
CA ARG A 57 17.89 0.06 -4.17
C ARG A 57 17.10 1.35 -4.33
N ARG A 58 16.62 1.66 -5.53
CA ARG A 58 15.74 2.81 -5.75
C ARG A 58 14.43 2.67 -4.98
N ILE A 59 13.83 1.48 -4.97
CA ILE A 59 12.61 1.18 -4.20
C ILE A 59 12.87 1.37 -2.70
N ALA A 60 13.94 0.78 -2.15
CA ALA A 60 14.29 0.91 -0.74
C ALA A 60 14.53 2.37 -0.33
N ARG A 61 15.20 3.18 -1.16
CA ARG A 61 15.38 4.63 -0.92
C ARG A 61 14.06 5.38 -0.90
N LEU A 62 13.16 5.10 -1.84
CA LEU A 62 11.83 5.73 -1.89
C LEU A 62 10.98 5.36 -0.68
N ALA A 63 11.20 4.18 -0.10
CA ALA A 63 10.51 3.74 1.12
C ALA A 63 10.98 4.48 2.39
N GLN A 64 12.06 5.28 2.31
CA GLN A 64 12.59 6.10 3.41
C GLN A 64 12.81 5.28 4.69
N LEU A 65 13.50 4.15 4.54
CA LEU A 65 13.78 3.23 5.64
C LEU A 65 15.02 3.67 6.42
N ASP A 66 14.95 3.53 7.74
CA ASP A 66 16.05 3.71 8.68
C ASP A 66 16.49 2.35 9.26
N ARG A 67 17.63 2.35 9.95
CA ARG A 67 18.07 1.19 10.70
C ARG A 67 17.02 0.82 11.75
N GLY A 68 16.56 -0.42 11.73
CA GLY A 68 15.52 -0.93 12.63
C GLY A 68 14.09 -0.69 12.18
N SER A 69 13.84 -0.02 11.04
CA SER A 69 12.49 0.07 10.47
C SER A 69 11.87 -1.32 10.33
N LEU A 70 10.58 -1.44 10.68
CA LEU A 70 9.81 -2.65 10.46
C LEU A 70 9.22 -2.61 9.06
N VAL A 71 9.50 -3.64 8.26
CA VAL A 71 9.05 -3.71 6.87
C VAL A 71 8.24 -4.98 6.66
N LEU A 72 7.06 -4.81 6.07
CA LEU A 72 6.29 -5.90 5.50
C LEU A 72 6.58 -5.95 4.01
N GLU A 73 7.07 -7.09 3.52
CA GLU A 73 7.25 -7.37 2.10
C GLU A 73 6.25 -8.44 1.67
N VAL A 74 5.54 -8.21 0.57
CA VAL A 74 4.60 -9.18 -0.02
C VAL A 74 5.14 -9.66 -1.36
N GLY A 75 5.25 -10.97 -1.51
CA GLY A 75 5.82 -11.59 -2.71
C GLY A 75 7.32 -11.30 -2.85
N PRO A 76 8.15 -11.67 -1.87
CA PRO A 76 9.61 -11.47 -1.93
C PRO A 76 10.25 -12.23 -3.10
N GLY A 77 9.63 -13.31 -3.57
CA GLY A 77 10.19 -14.17 -4.60
C GLY A 77 11.55 -14.73 -4.16
N LEU A 78 12.55 -14.57 -5.00
CA LEU A 78 13.90 -15.08 -4.75
C LEU A 78 14.73 -14.16 -3.82
N GLY A 79 14.20 -12.99 -3.43
CA GLY A 79 14.81 -12.11 -2.42
C GLY A 79 15.53 -10.88 -2.94
N SER A 80 15.41 -10.50 -4.23
CA SER A 80 16.09 -9.32 -4.77
C SER A 80 15.73 -8.04 -4.02
N LEU A 81 14.43 -7.82 -3.76
CA LEU A 81 13.96 -6.67 -3.01
C LEU A 81 14.23 -6.87 -1.51
N THR A 82 14.00 -8.07 -0.96
CA THR A 82 14.33 -8.44 0.42
C THR A 82 15.76 -8.06 0.81
N LEU A 83 16.76 -8.40 -0.01
CA LEU A 83 18.16 -8.05 0.26
C LEU A 83 18.38 -6.54 0.26
N ALA A 84 17.78 -5.80 -0.68
CA ALA A 84 17.89 -4.34 -0.70
C ALA A 84 17.21 -3.68 0.52
N LEU A 85 16.13 -4.27 1.04
CA LEU A 85 15.48 -3.84 2.28
C LEU A 85 16.39 -4.13 3.48
N LEU A 86 16.97 -5.33 3.57
CA LEU A 86 17.90 -5.71 4.63
C LEU A 86 19.20 -4.89 4.60
N GLU A 87 19.66 -4.46 3.41
CA GLU A 87 20.82 -3.57 3.22
C GLU A 87 20.66 -2.25 3.99
N THR A 88 19.42 -1.77 4.17
CA THR A 88 19.12 -0.52 4.91
C THR A 88 19.28 -0.64 6.43
N GLY A 89 19.38 -1.84 6.97
CA GLY A 89 19.31 -2.07 8.41
C GLY A 89 17.90 -2.37 8.94
N ALA A 90 16.89 -2.44 8.07
CA ALA A 90 15.51 -2.79 8.44
C ALA A 90 15.35 -4.25 8.93
N ARG A 91 14.24 -4.52 9.62
CA ARG A 91 13.74 -5.87 9.92
C ARG A 91 12.58 -6.16 8.97
N VAL A 92 12.65 -7.29 8.28
CA VAL A 92 11.74 -7.61 7.16
C VAL A 92 10.91 -8.84 7.50
N TRP A 93 9.59 -8.69 7.43
CA TRP A 93 8.62 -9.76 7.40
C TRP A 93 8.21 -10.00 5.95
N ALA A 94 8.67 -11.10 5.37
CA ALA A 94 8.44 -11.45 3.99
C ALA A 94 7.30 -12.48 3.88
N VAL A 95 6.18 -12.08 3.30
CA VAL A 95 4.98 -12.91 3.11
C VAL A 95 4.99 -13.49 1.71
N GLU A 96 5.14 -14.81 1.62
CA GLU A 96 5.24 -15.54 0.35
C GLU A 96 4.19 -16.67 0.30
N ILE A 97 3.43 -16.72 -0.79
CA ILE A 97 2.37 -17.72 -0.98
C ILE A 97 2.93 -19.04 -1.51
N ASP A 98 4.03 -19.00 -2.27
CA ASP A 98 4.63 -20.15 -2.93
C ASP A 98 5.64 -20.85 -2.01
N PRO A 99 5.35 -22.07 -1.50
CA PRO A 99 6.19 -22.71 -0.48
C PRO A 99 7.66 -22.92 -0.86
N PRO A 100 8.02 -23.35 -2.10
CA PRO A 100 9.43 -23.43 -2.52
C PRO A 100 10.17 -22.09 -2.46
N LEU A 101 9.53 -20.98 -2.84
CA LEU A 101 10.13 -19.65 -2.72
C LEU A 101 10.32 -19.24 -1.25
N ALA A 102 9.30 -19.48 -0.43
CA ALA A 102 9.35 -19.19 1.00
C ALA A 102 10.47 -19.98 1.69
N GLN A 103 10.67 -21.25 1.31
CA GLN A 103 11.75 -22.09 1.83
C GLN A 103 13.13 -21.66 1.35
N ARG A 104 13.26 -21.21 0.10
CA ARG A 104 14.56 -20.79 -0.48
C ARG A 104 15.04 -19.43 0.02
N LEU A 105 14.13 -18.53 0.40
CA LEU A 105 14.46 -17.14 0.74
C LEU A 105 15.44 -16.99 1.92
N PRO A 106 15.30 -17.70 3.06
CA PRO A 106 16.27 -17.65 4.15
C PRO A 106 17.68 -18.06 3.72
N GLU A 107 17.79 -19.10 2.89
CA GLU A 107 19.08 -19.54 2.33
C GLU A 107 19.68 -18.45 1.44
N THR A 108 18.86 -17.72 0.67
CA THR A 108 19.35 -16.63 -0.17
C THR A 108 19.94 -15.53 0.71
N VAL A 109 19.25 -15.16 1.79
CA VAL A 109 19.76 -14.14 2.69
C VAL A 109 21.02 -14.59 3.42
N ALA A 110 21.09 -15.85 3.86
CA ALA A 110 22.29 -16.39 4.50
C ALA A 110 23.51 -16.39 3.55
N GLU A 111 23.30 -16.68 2.27
CA GLU A 111 24.34 -16.69 1.25
C GLU A 111 24.83 -15.28 0.87
N PHE A 112 23.91 -14.35 0.64
CA PHE A 112 24.23 -13.04 0.06
C PHE A 112 24.37 -11.91 1.09
N MET A 113 23.78 -12.07 2.28
CA MET A 113 23.82 -11.08 3.36
C MET A 113 23.74 -11.75 4.75
N PRO A 114 24.74 -12.57 5.12
CA PRO A 114 24.71 -13.37 6.34
C PRO A 114 24.48 -12.53 7.62
N GLY A 115 25.06 -11.33 7.69
CA GLY A 115 24.88 -10.40 8.81
C GLY A 115 23.45 -9.82 8.96
N ALA A 116 22.53 -10.18 8.08
CA ALA A 116 21.13 -9.75 8.13
C ALA A 116 20.14 -10.90 8.33
N ALA A 117 20.60 -12.16 8.43
CA ALA A 117 19.72 -13.32 8.54
C ALA A 117 18.73 -13.21 9.72
N ASP A 118 19.18 -12.76 10.89
CA ASP A 118 18.34 -12.57 12.09
C ASP A 118 17.32 -11.43 11.95
N ARG A 119 17.41 -10.62 10.89
CA ARG A 119 16.48 -9.53 10.58
C ARG A 119 15.42 -9.93 9.57
N LEU A 120 15.48 -11.15 9.02
CA LEU A 120 14.44 -11.70 8.15
C LEU A 120 13.50 -12.61 8.94
N THR A 121 12.20 -12.44 8.73
CA THR A 121 11.17 -13.40 9.12
C THR A 121 10.35 -13.75 7.89
N VAL A 122 10.24 -15.03 7.56
CA VAL A 122 9.43 -15.49 6.41
C VAL A 122 8.12 -16.07 6.90
N VAL A 123 7.02 -15.60 6.32
CA VAL A 123 5.65 -16.07 6.60
C VAL A 123 5.11 -16.70 5.34
N ASN A 124 5.07 -18.05 5.30
CA ASN A 124 4.54 -18.76 4.14
C ASN A 124 3.00 -18.79 4.19
N GLN A 125 2.35 -17.77 3.64
CA GLN A 125 0.91 -17.55 3.71
C GLN A 125 0.42 -16.66 2.57
N ASP A 126 -0.85 -16.79 2.18
CA ASP A 126 -1.50 -15.82 1.30
C ASP A 126 -1.68 -14.48 2.01
N ALA A 127 -1.16 -13.40 1.44
CA ALA A 127 -1.30 -12.04 1.95
C ALA A 127 -2.76 -11.61 2.16
N LEU A 128 -3.72 -12.13 1.38
CA LEU A 128 -5.15 -11.88 1.56
C LEU A 128 -5.75 -12.57 2.79
N SER A 129 -5.06 -13.57 3.34
CA SER A 129 -5.44 -14.30 4.56
C SER A 129 -4.70 -13.84 5.82
N LEU A 130 -3.65 -13.02 5.65
CA LEU A 130 -2.76 -12.57 6.71
C LEU A 130 -3.49 -11.75 7.77
N LYS A 131 -3.19 -12.01 9.05
CA LYS A 131 -3.73 -11.31 10.22
C LYS A 131 -2.60 -10.69 11.04
N PRO A 132 -2.87 -9.66 11.86
CA PRO A 132 -1.88 -9.09 12.77
C PRO A 132 -1.17 -10.10 13.67
N SER A 133 -1.90 -11.12 14.15
CA SER A 133 -1.36 -12.21 14.96
C SER A 133 -0.31 -13.06 14.25
N ASP A 134 -0.35 -13.11 12.91
CA ASP A 134 0.52 -13.99 12.13
C ASP A 134 1.95 -13.40 12.03
N LEU A 135 2.10 -12.09 12.22
CA LEU A 135 3.39 -11.41 12.11
C LEU A 135 4.21 -11.41 13.40
N ASN A 136 3.58 -11.54 14.57
CA ASN A 136 4.24 -11.46 15.88
C ASN A 136 5.23 -10.28 15.99
N LEU A 137 4.80 -9.10 15.54
CA LEU A 137 5.65 -7.90 15.53
C LEU A 137 6.10 -7.53 16.95
N PRO A 138 7.31 -6.98 17.11
CA PRO A 138 7.75 -6.48 18.40
C PRO A 138 6.80 -5.38 18.88
N GLN A 139 6.41 -5.44 20.16
CA GLN A 139 5.64 -4.36 20.77
C GLN A 139 6.54 -3.14 20.95
N ALA A 140 5.99 -1.95 20.69
CA ALA A 140 6.70 -0.72 21.01
C ALA A 140 6.79 -0.55 22.54
N ALA A 141 7.87 0.11 23.00
CA ALA A 141 8.13 0.28 24.43
C ALA A 141 7.05 1.12 25.15
N ASP A 142 6.32 1.93 24.40
CA ASP A 142 5.21 2.77 24.87
C ASP A 142 3.85 2.04 24.83
N GLY A 143 3.82 0.76 24.44
CA GLY A 143 2.59 -0.03 24.31
C GLY A 143 1.76 0.28 23.07
N ASN A 144 2.18 1.21 22.21
CA ASN A 144 1.50 1.48 20.95
C ASN A 144 1.83 0.40 19.91
N PRO A 145 0.93 0.16 18.92
CA PRO A 145 1.28 -0.68 17.78
C PRO A 145 2.46 -0.04 17.01
N PRO A 146 3.43 -0.84 16.53
CA PRO A 146 4.60 -0.29 15.87
C PRO A 146 4.27 0.25 14.49
N SER A 147 4.95 1.32 14.05
CA SER A 147 4.84 1.80 12.66
C SER A 147 5.46 0.78 11.70
N LEU A 148 4.68 0.36 10.70
CA LEU A 148 5.06 -0.63 9.70
C LEU A 148 5.06 -0.01 8.31
N THR A 149 6.13 -0.23 7.54
CA THR A 149 6.20 0.19 6.13
C THR A 149 6.00 -1.01 5.22
N LEU A 150 5.03 -0.96 4.31
CA LEU A 150 4.85 -1.99 3.29
C LEU A 150 5.72 -1.68 2.07
N VAL A 151 6.61 -2.60 1.68
CA VAL A 151 7.42 -2.46 0.47
C VAL A 151 7.32 -3.73 -0.36
N ALA A 152 6.83 -3.65 -1.60
CA ALA A 152 6.54 -4.85 -2.36
C ALA A 152 6.63 -4.67 -3.88
N ASN A 153 7.00 -5.75 -4.58
CA ASN A 153 6.73 -5.92 -6.00
C ASN A 153 5.48 -6.79 -6.16
N LEU A 154 4.31 -6.15 -6.23
CA LEU A 154 3.04 -6.86 -6.08
C LEU A 154 2.66 -7.64 -7.35
N PRO A 155 2.05 -8.84 -7.20
CA PRO A 155 1.49 -9.58 -8.32
C PRO A 155 0.40 -8.80 -9.06
N TYR A 156 0.46 -8.82 -10.39
CA TYR A 156 -0.32 -7.91 -11.22
C TYR A 156 -1.84 -8.13 -11.18
N ASN A 157 -2.27 -9.36 -10.93
CA ASN A 157 -3.68 -9.75 -10.90
C ASN A 157 -4.37 -9.47 -9.55
N VAL A 158 -3.61 -9.26 -8.47
CA VAL A 158 -4.15 -9.16 -7.10
C VAL A 158 -3.62 -7.98 -6.28
N ALA A 159 -2.84 -7.07 -6.89
CA ALA A 159 -2.24 -5.93 -6.19
C ALA A 159 -3.25 -5.05 -5.43
N THR A 160 -4.35 -4.64 -6.07
CA THR A 160 -5.36 -3.78 -5.41
C THR A 160 -6.06 -4.48 -4.23
N PRO A 161 -6.58 -5.72 -4.36
CA PRO A 161 -7.08 -6.47 -3.22
C PRO A 161 -6.08 -6.57 -2.06
N ILE A 162 -4.81 -6.92 -2.34
CA ILE A 162 -3.76 -7.02 -1.31
C ILE A 162 -3.61 -5.71 -0.56
N LEU A 163 -3.44 -4.58 -1.28
CA LEU A 163 -3.28 -3.27 -0.65
C LEU A 163 -4.45 -2.91 0.26
N LEU A 164 -5.69 -3.06 -0.23
CA LEU A 164 -6.87 -2.68 0.54
C LEU A 164 -7.09 -3.59 1.76
N THR A 165 -6.83 -4.89 1.62
CA THR A 165 -6.92 -5.85 2.74
C THR A 165 -5.85 -5.58 3.80
N LEU A 166 -4.61 -5.28 3.38
CA LEU A 166 -3.55 -4.96 4.34
C LEU A 166 -3.80 -3.63 5.03
N LEU A 167 -4.24 -2.59 4.33
CA LEU A 167 -4.58 -1.30 4.96
C LEU A 167 -5.77 -1.41 5.93
N GLU A 168 -6.71 -2.31 5.65
CA GLU A 168 -7.85 -2.61 6.53
C GLU A 168 -7.41 -3.33 7.81
N ARG A 169 -6.60 -4.39 7.68
CA ARG A 169 -6.22 -5.27 8.81
C ARG A 169 -5.06 -4.73 9.64
N PHE A 170 -4.16 -4.00 9.01
CA PHE A 170 -2.94 -3.47 9.62
C PHE A 170 -3.06 -1.96 9.67
N GLN A 171 -3.77 -1.48 10.70
CA GLN A 171 -4.03 -0.05 10.90
C GLN A 171 -2.75 0.77 11.13
N TYR A 172 -1.66 0.10 11.52
CA TYR A 172 -0.32 0.64 11.75
C TYR A 172 0.60 0.57 10.51
N VAL A 173 0.06 0.19 9.33
CA VAL A 173 0.75 0.42 8.05
C VAL A 173 0.55 1.88 7.68
N ASP A 174 1.55 2.72 7.96
CA ASP A 174 1.47 4.18 7.78
C ASP A 174 1.90 4.62 6.38
N ARG A 175 2.74 3.81 5.74
CA ARG A 175 3.34 4.12 4.45
C ARG A 175 3.55 2.86 3.64
N PHE A 176 3.48 3.01 2.33
CA PHE A 176 3.95 1.96 1.43
C PHE A 176 4.69 2.52 0.23
N VAL A 177 5.60 1.71 -0.32
CA VAL A 177 6.12 1.87 -1.67
C VAL A 177 5.96 0.54 -2.39
N VAL A 178 5.10 0.51 -3.41
CA VAL A 178 4.82 -0.72 -4.14
C VAL A 178 5.07 -0.53 -5.63
N MET A 179 5.60 -1.58 -6.24
CA MET A 179 5.67 -1.74 -7.67
C MET A 179 4.47 -2.54 -8.17
N VAL A 180 3.79 -2.00 -9.17
CA VAL A 180 2.65 -2.62 -9.86
C VAL A 180 2.72 -2.32 -11.36
N GLN A 181 1.86 -2.92 -12.18
CA GLN A 181 1.74 -2.53 -13.58
C GLN A 181 1.45 -1.04 -13.72
N LYS A 182 1.98 -0.40 -14.77
CA LYS A 182 1.82 1.03 -15.00
C LYS A 182 0.36 1.49 -14.96
N GLU A 183 -0.56 0.78 -15.62
CA GLU A 183 -1.98 1.14 -15.61
C GLU A 183 -2.60 1.08 -14.21
N VAL A 184 -2.20 0.09 -13.41
CA VAL A 184 -2.65 -0.06 -12.03
C VAL A 184 -2.11 1.09 -11.17
N ALA A 185 -0.83 1.44 -11.31
CA ALA A 185 -0.25 2.58 -10.61
C ALA A 185 -0.96 3.89 -10.97
N ASP A 186 -1.18 4.13 -12.27
CA ASP A 186 -1.88 5.30 -12.77
C ASP A 186 -3.30 5.37 -12.18
N ARG A 187 -4.00 4.24 -12.06
CA ARG A 187 -5.32 4.14 -11.45
C ARG A 187 -5.31 4.39 -9.94
N LEU A 188 -4.34 3.83 -9.21
CA LEU A 188 -4.23 4.01 -7.75
C LEU A 188 -3.96 5.48 -7.37
N ALA A 189 -3.17 6.19 -8.17
CA ALA A 189 -2.82 7.60 -7.95
C ALA A 189 -3.78 8.59 -8.65
N ALA A 190 -4.80 8.10 -9.35
CA ALA A 190 -5.72 8.92 -10.12
C ALA A 190 -6.53 9.87 -9.22
N GLN A 191 -6.73 11.10 -9.69
CA GLN A 191 -7.56 12.11 -9.04
C GLN A 191 -8.97 12.15 -9.63
N ALA A 192 -9.93 12.65 -8.84
CA ALA A 192 -11.32 12.82 -9.26
C ALA A 192 -11.43 13.64 -10.56
N GLY A 193 -12.36 13.25 -11.42
CA GLY A 193 -12.57 13.85 -12.74
C GLY A 193 -11.65 13.32 -13.85
N SER A 194 -10.61 12.54 -13.54
CA SER A 194 -9.75 11.94 -14.57
C SER A 194 -10.35 10.67 -15.19
N LYS A 195 -9.99 10.37 -16.45
CA LYS A 195 -10.50 9.20 -17.19
C LYS A 195 -10.10 7.84 -16.60
N ILE A 196 -9.08 7.80 -15.75
CA ILE A 196 -8.57 6.56 -15.14
C ILE A 196 -8.99 6.44 -13.67
N TYR A 197 -9.66 7.46 -13.12
CA TYR A 197 -10.23 7.44 -11.78
C TYR A 197 -11.33 6.40 -11.65
N GLY A 198 -11.31 5.66 -10.54
CA GLY A 198 -12.23 4.55 -10.33
C GLY A 198 -12.31 4.06 -8.90
N THR A 199 -13.01 2.93 -8.72
CA THR A 199 -13.15 2.25 -7.42
C THR A 199 -11.81 2.06 -6.68
N PRO A 200 -10.71 1.61 -7.30
CA PRO A 200 -9.43 1.48 -6.59
C PRO A 200 -8.88 2.80 -6.06
N SER A 201 -9.01 3.88 -6.84
CA SER A 201 -8.56 5.23 -6.45
C SER A 201 -9.30 5.69 -5.20
N LEU A 202 -10.64 5.57 -5.20
CA LEU A 202 -11.50 5.97 -4.09
C LEU A 202 -11.29 5.11 -2.84
N LYS A 203 -11.24 3.79 -2.99
CA LYS A 203 -11.04 2.88 -1.84
C LYS A 203 -9.66 3.05 -1.22
N LEU A 204 -8.63 3.36 -2.01
CA LEU A 204 -7.32 3.70 -1.47
C LEU A 204 -7.33 5.08 -0.80
N ALA A 205 -8.00 6.07 -1.42
CA ALA A 205 -8.15 7.42 -0.88
C ALA A 205 -8.93 7.48 0.45
N TRP A 206 -9.67 6.43 0.81
CA TRP A 206 -10.23 6.28 2.16
C TRP A 206 -9.13 6.21 3.22
N TYR A 207 -8.03 5.50 2.94
CA TYR A 207 -6.98 5.27 3.93
C TYR A 207 -5.91 6.37 3.96
N GLY A 208 -5.65 7.04 2.83
CA GLY A 208 -4.54 7.97 2.71
C GLY A 208 -4.34 8.51 1.31
N LYS A 209 -3.19 9.16 1.10
CA LYS A 209 -2.80 9.76 -0.18
C LYS A 209 -1.84 8.84 -0.93
N ALA A 210 -2.09 8.60 -2.21
CA ALA A 210 -1.22 7.85 -3.10
C ALA A 210 -0.66 8.73 -4.22
N GLU A 211 0.60 8.48 -4.61
CA GLU A 211 1.28 9.20 -5.68
C GLU A 211 2.19 8.30 -6.50
N ARG A 212 2.33 8.61 -7.79
CA ARG A 212 3.24 7.89 -8.68
C ARG A 212 4.65 8.46 -8.54
N VAL A 213 5.58 7.66 -8.05
CA VAL A 213 6.97 8.09 -7.73
C VAL A 213 8.02 7.55 -8.70
N GLY A 214 7.62 6.76 -9.70
CA GLY A 214 8.57 6.26 -10.69
C GLY A 214 7.98 5.38 -11.78
N LEU A 215 8.71 5.26 -12.88
CA LEU A 215 8.51 4.24 -13.91
C LEU A 215 9.60 3.17 -13.76
N VAL A 216 9.27 1.92 -14.06
CA VAL A 216 10.20 0.79 -14.08
C VAL A 216 9.98 0.00 -15.36
N GLY A 217 11.01 -0.07 -16.21
CA GLY A 217 10.92 -0.74 -17.51
C GLY A 217 10.84 -2.27 -17.36
N ARG A 218 10.09 -2.94 -18.23
CA ARG A 218 9.91 -4.41 -18.20
C ARG A 218 11.19 -5.25 -18.29
N HIS A 219 12.30 -4.69 -18.78
CA HIS A 219 13.55 -5.42 -18.97
C HIS A 219 14.34 -5.65 -17.68
N VAL A 220 13.92 -5.04 -16.56
CA VAL A 220 14.52 -5.30 -15.24
C VAL A 220 13.94 -6.54 -14.56
N PHE A 221 13.14 -7.34 -15.28
CA PHE A 221 12.47 -8.52 -14.75
C PHE A 221 12.85 -9.79 -15.51
N TRP A 222 12.82 -10.92 -14.80
CA TRP A 222 12.80 -12.26 -15.38
C TRP A 222 11.66 -13.10 -14.78
N PRO A 223 10.79 -13.70 -15.61
CA PRO A 223 10.59 -13.37 -17.02
C PRO A 223 10.16 -11.90 -17.18
N ALA A 224 10.39 -11.33 -18.36
CA ALA A 224 9.97 -9.96 -18.64
C ALA A 224 8.43 -9.92 -18.80
N PRO A 225 7.72 -9.00 -18.13
CA PRO A 225 6.30 -8.82 -18.33
C PRO A 225 5.98 -8.16 -19.67
N ASN A 226 4.71 -8.26 -20.08
CA ASN A 226 4.23 -7.68 -21.35
C ASN A 226 4.06 -6.15 -21.31
N VAL A 227 4.08 -5.56 -20.13
CA VAL A 227 3.85 -4.13 -19.88
C VAL A 227 4.89 -3.61 -18.91
N ASP A 228 5.12 -2.31 -18.92
CA ASP A 228 5.98 -1.66 -17.95
C ASP A 228 5.30 -1.53 -16.58
N SER A 229 6.13 -1.39 -15.56
CA SER A 229 5.71 -1.22 -14.17
C SER A 229 5.92 0.22 -13.72
N ALA A 230 5.30 0.59 -12.61
CA ALA A 230 5.48 1.88 -11.98
C ALA A 230 5.45 1.74 -10.46
N LEU A 231 6.08 2.69 -9.79
CA LEU A 231 6.12 2.77 -8.34
C LEU A 231 5.04 3.72 -7.83
N VAL A 232 4.31 3.29 -6.82
CA VAL A 232 3.34 4.09 -6.09
C VAL A 232 3.81 4.22 -4.65
N ALA A 233 3.95 5.44 -4.18
CA ALA A 233 4.12 5.75 -2.76
C ALA A 233 2.75 6.10 -2.16
N PHE A 234 2.60 5.81 -0.88
CA PHE A 234 1.40 6.12 -0.13
C PHE A 234 1.72 6.54 1.30
N SER A 235 0.90 7.44 1.83
CA SER A 235 0.91 7.84 3.24
C SER A 235 -0.51 7.81 3.78
N ARG A 236 -0.70 7.10 4.90
CA ARG A 236 -1.95 7.03 5.64
C ARG A 236 -2.28 8.40 6.24
N TYR A 237 -3.57 8.72 6.33
CA TYR A 237 -4.01 9.90 7.09
C TYR A 237 -3.92 9.67 8.60
N GLU A 238 -3.57 10.71 9.35
CA GLU A 238 -3.62 10.68 10.82
C GLU A 238 -5.03 10.35 11.34
N SER A 239 -6.06 10.89 10.68
CA SER A 239 -7.46 10.57 10.91
C SER A 239 -8.15 10.18 9.60
N LEU A 240 -8.92 9.09 9.63
CA LEU A 240 -9.65 8.62 8.47
C LEU A 240 -10.82 9.58 8.15
N PRO A 241 -11.24 9.64 6.88
CA PRO A 241 -12.39 10.46 6.49
C PRO A 241 -13.63 10.14 7.33
N GLY A 242 -14.24 11.19 7.89
CA GLY A 242 -15.43 11.05 8.73
C GLY A 242 -15.16 10.77 10.21
N GLU A 243 -13.90 10.56 10.63
CA GLU A 243 -13.54 10.66 12.05
C GLU A 243 -13.63 12.12 12.50
N ARG A 244 -14.18 12.34 13.71
CA ARG A 244 -13.96 13.62 14.40
C ARG A 244 -12.51 13.66 14.86
N PRO A 245 -11.81 14.79 14.68
CA PRO A 245 -10.48 14.95 15.25
C PRO A 245 -10.52 14.74 16.77
N HIS A 246 -9.59 13.95 17.30
CA HIS A 246 -9.55 13.56 18.72
C HIS A 246 -9.45 14.74 19.69
N TRP A 247 -8.94 15.90 19.25
CA TRP A 247 -8.88 17.14 20.04
C TRP A 247 -10.23 17.87 20.19
N LEU A 248 -11.29 17.41 19.52
CA LEU A 248 -12.66 17.93 19.70
C LEU A 248 -13.46 17.15 20.75
N ASP A 249 -12.98 15.99 21.20
CA ASP A 249 -13.68 15.12 22.17
C ASP A 249 -13.36 15.48 23.65
N GLY A 250 -12.56 16.54 23.88
CA GLY A 250 -12.22 17.05 25.21
C GLY A 250 -13.14 18.18 25.66
N THR A 251 -13.82 17.97 26.79
CA THR A 251 -14.48 19.00 27.61
C THR A 251 -13.55 20.21 27.84
N GLY A 252 -14.11 21.42 27.79
CA GLY A 252 -13.37 22.66 28.02
C GLY A 252 -12.63 22.66 29.36
N ASP A 253 -11.35 23.03 29.32
CA ASP A 253 -10.79 24.24 29.93
C ASP A 253 -9.26 24.21 29.82
N GLY A 254 -8.68 25.35 29.46
CA GLY A 254 -7.25 25.61 29.68
C GLY A 254 -6.45 25.89 28.41
N ALA A 255 -6.14 27.16 28.19
CA ALA A 255 -5.14 27.63 27.26
C ALA A 255 -3.76 27.01 27.53
N GLY A 256 -3.06 26.59 26.48
CA GLY A 256 -1.65 26.19 26.53
C GLY A 256 -1.13 25.82 25.14
N GLN A 257 -0.15 26.59 24.66
CA GLN A 257 0.65 26.28 23.47
C GLN A 257 1.45 25.00 23.70
N ASP A 258 1.52 24.10 22.70
CA ASP A 258 2.75 23.40 22.28
C ASP A 258 2.48 22.51 21.04
N GLY A 259 3.54 22.24 20.26
CA GLY A 259 3.56 21.85 18.84
C GLY A 259 3.03 20.46 18.43
N PRO A 260 3.25 20.03 17.17
CA PRO A 260 2.66 18.81 16.62
C PRO A 260 3.39 17.58 17.16
N GLY A 261 2.91 17.09 18.31
CA GLY A 261 3.37 15.87 18.96
C GLY A 261 2.55 14.66 18.53
N ASN A 262 3.25 13.67 18.00
CA ASN A 262 2.80 12.34 17.59
C ASN A 262 1.69 11.74 18.48
N ALA A 263 0.47 11.68 17.95
CA ALA A 263 -0.66 10.98 18.54
C ALA A 263 -1.10 9.81 17.64
N ALA A 264 -0.18 8.92 17.28
CA ALA A 264 -0.51 7.58 16.79
C ALA A 264 -0.84 6.65 17.97
N GLY A 265 -1.88 7.00 18.73
CA GLY A 265 -2.37 6.21 19.85
C GLY A 265 -3.24 5.05 19.36
N ALA A 266 -3.01 3.85 19.90
CA ALA A 266 -3.77 2.64 19.64
C ALA A 266 -5.28 2.90 19.51
N ARG A 267 -5.85 2.65 18.32
CA ARG A 267 -7.29 2.78 18.08
C ARG A 267 -8.02 1.74 18.95
N ALA A 268 -8.81 2.22 19.90
CA ALA A 268 -9.55 1.39 20.85
C ALA A 268 -10.56 0.49 20.13
N THR A 269 -10.56 -0.82 20.41
CA THR A 269 -11.48 -1.85 19.86
C THR A 269 -12.95 -1.72 20.30
N GLY A 270 -13.36 -0.51 20.70
CA GLY A 270 -14.68 -0.18 21.24
C GLY A 270 -15.72 0.23 20.17
N PRO A 271 -16.85 0.81 20.60
CA PRO A 271 -17.94 1.22 19.71
C PRO A 271 -17.51 2.19 18.59
N ALA A 272 -16.50 3.03 18.83
CA ALA A 272 -15.95 3.94 17.82
C ALA A 272 -15.38 3.21 16.59
N THR A 273 -14.66 2.09 16.78
CA THR A 273 -14.16 1.27 15.66
C THR A 273 -15.29 0.59 14.91
N GLN A 274 -16.33 0.11 15.60
CA GLN A 274 -17.49 -0.50 14.94
C GLN A 274 -18.27 0.53 14.09
N THR A 275 -18.44 1.76 14.59
CA THR A 275 -19.04 2.85 13.82
C THR A 275 -18.20 3.19 12.59
N GLN A 276 -16.88 3.24 12.73
CA GLN A 276 -15.98 3.52 11.62
C GLN A 276 -16.00 2.44 10.54
N ASP A 277 -15.99 1.16 10.93
CA ASP A 277 -16.09 0.04 9.98
C ASP A 277 -17.42 0.05 9.24
N SER A 278 -18.52 0.33 9.95
CA SER A 278 -19.84 0.48 9.32
C SER A 278 -19.87 1.62 8.30
N LEU A 279 -19.26 2.76 8.63
CA LEU A 279 -19.14 3.90 7.72
C LEU A 279 -18.30 3.54 6.47
N ARG A 280 -17.17 2.86 6.66
CA ARG A 280 -16.32 2.39 5.56
C ARG A 280 -17.08 1.46 4.62
N LEU A 281 -17.77 0.45 5.17
CA LEU A 281 -18.54 -0.52 4.38
C LEU A 281 -19.67 0.16 3.60
N THR A 282 -20.38 1.11 4.23
CA THR A 282 -21.41 1.91 3.56
C THR A 282 -20.82 2.74 2.43
N THR A 283 -19.72 3.45 2.70
CA THR A 283 -19.01 4.25 1.71
C THR A 283 -18.55 3.40 0.52
N PHE A 284 -17.99 2.22 0.78
CA PHE A 284 -17.51 1.30 -0.26
C PHE A 284 -18.66 0.74 -1.09
N SER A 285 -19.80 0.43 -0.47
CA SER A 285 -21.03 0.04 -1.18
C SER A 285 -21.51 1.13 -2.13
N LEU A 286 -21.52 2.40 -1.69
CA LEU A 286 -21.90 3.53 -2.52
C LEU A 286 -20.92 3.75 -3.69
N ILE A 287 -19.62 3.61 -3.45
CA ILE A 287 -18.59 3.67 -4.49
C ILE A 287 -18.84 2.56 -5.54
N ASP A 288 -19.00 1.31 -5.09
CA ASP A 288 -19.20 0.18 -6.00
C ASP A 288 -20.48 0.35 -6.83
N ALA A 289 -21.57 0.83 -6.21
CA ALA A 289 -22.81 1.13 -6.91
C ALA A 289 -22.64 2.27 -7.93
N ALA A 290 -21.96 3.36 -7.57
CA ALA A 290 -21.73 4.51 -8.45
C ALA A 290 -20.88 4.17 -9.68
N PHE A 291 -19.97 3.21 -9.57
CA PHE A 291 -19.09 2.77 -10.67
C PHE A 291 -19.60 1.52 -11.42
N SER A 292 -20.66 0.86 -10.93
CA SER A 292 -21.28 -0.29 -11.60
C SER A 292 -21.74 0.02 -13.02
N GLN A 293 -22.13 1.27 -13.30
CA GLN A 293 -22.54 1.76 -14.61
C GLN A 293 -21.94 3.15 -14.86
N ARG A 294 -20.67 3.18 -15.22
CA ARG A 294 -19.82 4.38 -15.35
C ARG A 294 -20.44 5.59 -16.07
N ARG A 295 -21.36 5.37 -17.01
CA ARG A 295 -21.99 6.45 -17.79
C ARG A 295 -23.23 7.05 -17.14
N LYS A 296 -23.78 6.44 -16.09
CA LYS A 296 -24.96 6.94 -15.40
C LYS A 296 -24.61 8.07 -14.44
N THR A 297 -25.60 8.93 -14.20
CA THR A 297 -25.55 9.92 -13.11
C THR A 297 -25.64 9.22 -11.75
N LEU A 298 -25.20 9.88 -10.69
CA LEU A 298 -25.25 9.38 -9.32
C LEU A 298 -26.67 9.03 -8.90
N GLY A 299 -27.63 9.92 -9.14
CA GLY A 299 -29.03 9.69 -8.80
C GLY A 299 -29.57 8.41 -9.47
N ALA A 300 -29.18 8.16 -10.73
CA ALA A 300 -29.59 6.95 -11.44
C ALA A 300 -28.85 5.69 -10.94
N ALA A 301 -27.56 5.80 -10.60
CA ALA A 301 -26.75 4.69 -10.12
C ALA A 301 -27.13 4.26 -8.68
N LEU A 302 -27.47 5.23 -7.83
CA LEU A 302 -27.72 5.05 -6.40
C LEU A 302 -29.21 5.04 -6.03
N LYS A 303 -30.12 5.10 -7.01
CA LYS A 303 -31.58 5.22 -6.79
C LYS A 303 -32.18 4.23 -5.78
N LYS A 304 -31.61 3.02 -5.67
CA LYS A 304 -32.08 1.97 -4.74
C LYS A 304 -31.52 2.11 -3.32
N GLN A 305 -30.42 2.83 -3.15
CA GLN A 305 -29.66 2.91 -1.90
C GLN A 305 -29.77 4.29 -1.24
N VAL A 306 -29.84 5.37 -2.04
CA VAL A 306 -29.78 6.74 -1.56
C VAL A 306 -31.06 7.50 -1.93
N PRO A 307 -31.91 7.87 -0.95
CA PRO A 307 -33.06 8.74 -1.17
C PRO A 307 -32.65 10.12 -1.69
N SER A 308 -33.49 10.75 -2.53
CA SER A 308 -33.18 12.05 -3.14
C SER A 308 -32.86 13.15 -2.13
N GLN A 309 -33.49 13.13 -0.94
CA GLN A 309 -33.25 14.12 0.11
C GLN A 309 -31.82 14.09 0.67
N VAL A 310 -31.16 12.92 0.68
CA VAL A 310 -29.78 12.76 1.17
C VAL A 310 -28.81 13.59 0.31
N PHE A 311 -29.01 13.62 -1.02
CA PHE A 311 -28.20 14.42 -1.92
C PHE A 311 -28.27 15.92 -1.60
N SER A 312 -29.49 16.42 -1.34
CA SER A 312 -29.72 17.82 -0.98
C SER A 312 -29.10 18.16 0.38
N GLN A 313 -29.20 17.26 1.37
CA GLN A 313 -28.62 17.47 2.71
C GLN A 313 -27.11 17.68 2.68
N VAL A 314 -26.40 16.96 1.81
CA VAL A 314 -24.93 17.06 1.70
C VAL A 314 -24.46 17.95 0.54
N GLY A 315 -25.39 18.63 -0.15
CA GLY A 315 -25.06 19.57 -1.23
C GLY A 315 -24.46 18.92 -2.48
N ILE A 316 -24.80 17.66 -2.78
CA ILE A 316 -24.27 16.94 -3.95
C ILE A 316 -25.33 16.90 -5.06
N ASP A 317 -24.99 17.43 -6.24
CA ASP A 317 -25.85 17.35 -7.42
C ASP A 317 -25.99 15.89 -7.91
N PRO A 318 -27.20 15.29 -7.89
CA PRO A 318 -27.43 13.91 -8.34
C PRO A 318 -27.23 13.73 -9.85
N SER A 319 -27.12 14.80 -10.63
CA SER A 319 -26.83 14.77 -12.07
C SER A 319 -25.35 14.48 -12.37
N ARG A 320 -24.44 14.70 -11.40
CA ARG A 320 -23.01 14.37 -11.52
C ARG A 320 -22.81 12.87 -11.73
N ARG A 321 -21.64 12.49 -12.25
CA ARG A 321 -21.20 11.09 -12.36
C ARG A 321 -20.32 10.70 -11.17
N GLY A 322 -20.30 9.42 -10.83
CA GLY A 322 -19.46 8.88 -9.76
C GLY A 322 -17.97 9.22 -9.90
N GLU A 323 -17.45 9.26 -11.14
CA GLU A 323 -16.05 9.61 -11.42
C GLU A 323 -15.68 11.07 -11.12
N THR A 324 -16.67 11.92 -10.81
CA THR A 324 -16.43 13.32 -10.41
C THR A 324 -16.42 13.53 -8.90
N LEU A 325 -16.74 12.50 -8.10
CA LEU A 325 -16.79 12.63 -6.65
C LEU A 325 -15.44 12.30 -6.00
N THR A 326 -15.09 13.09 -5.02
CA THR A 326 -14.01 12.84 -4.07
C THR A 326 -14.43 11.81 -3.02
N ILE A 327 -13.46 11.24 -2.30
CA ILE A 327 -13.76 10.32 -1.20
C ILE A 327 -14.54 11.02 -0.08
N GLN A 328 -14.25 12.31 0.19
CA GLN A 328 -14.95 13.12 1.20
C GLN A 328 -16.44 13.27 0.86
N GLU A 329 -16.78 13.47 -0.41
CA GLU A 329 -18.18 13.54 -0.87
C GLU A 329 -18.89 12.18 -0.70
N PHE A 330 -18.22 11.07 -1.00
CA PHE A 330 -18.79 9.74 -0.75
C PHE A 330 -18.97 9.45 0.75
N VAL A 331 -18.05 9.89 1.59
CA VAL A 331 -18.14 9.77 3.06
C VAL A 331 -19.32 10.59 3.58
N ALA A 332 -19.49 11.83 3.11
CA ALA A 332 -20.62 12.68 3.48
C ALA A 332 -21.96 12.02 3.11
N LEU A 333 -22.08 11.46 1.90
CA LEU A 333 -23.26 10.69 1.49
C LEU A 333 -23.52 9.50 2.40
N ALA A 334 -22.48 8.75 2.77
CA ALA A 334 -22.60 7.58 3.63
C ALA A 334 -23.05 7.97 5.04
N GLN A 335 -22.48 9.03 5.63
CA GLN A 335 -22.88 9.55 6.94
C GLN A 335 -24.34 10.00 6.95
N ALA A 336 -24.75 10.79 5.96
CA ALA A 336 -26.14 11.26 5.85
C ALA A 336 -27.12 10.09 5.65
N LEU A 337 -26.77 9.12 4.79
CA LEU A 337 -27.58 7.91 4.60
C LEU A 337 -27.74 7.11 5.91
N GLN A 338 -26.65 6.95 6.67
CA GLN A 338 -26.72 6.27 7.96
C GLN A 338 -27.61 7.02 8.95
N ALA A 339 -27.50 8.35 9.03
CA ALA A 339 -28.34 9.17 9.91
C ALA A 339 -29.83 9.01 9.59
N GLU A 340 -30.20 9.05 8.31
CA GLU A 340 -31.59 8.86 7.85
C GLU A 340 -32.15 7.48 8.23
N ILE A 341 -31.36 6.41 8.07
CA ILE A 341 -31.78 5.05 8.45
C ILE A 341 -32.03 4.93 9.95
N HIS A 342 -31.26 5.64 10.79
CA HIS A 342 -31.47 5.64 12.24
C HIS A 342 -32.73 6.43 12.63
N GLN A 343 -32.99 7.57 11.97
CA GLN A 343 -34.19 8.38 12.20
C GLN A 343 -35.48 7.68 11.77
N GLY A 344 -35.46 6.91 10.66
CA GLY A 344 -36.62 6.16 10.19
C GLY A 344 -36.92 4.85 10.95
N ARG A 345 -36.06 4.45 11.89
CA ARG A 345 -36.23 3.28 12.77
C ARG A 345 -36.67 3.64 14.19
N SER A 346 -36.66 4.93 14.54
CA SER A 346 -37.11 5.47 15.82
C SER A 346 -38.56 5.91 15.73
#